data_AF-A0A5B0HIG1-F1
#
_entry.id   AF-A0A5B0HIG1-F1
#
_cell.length_a   1.000
_cell.length_b   1.000
_cell.length_c   1.000
_cell.angle_alpha   90.00
_cell.angle_beta   90.00
_cell.angle_gamma   90.00
#
_symmetry.space_group_name_H-M   'P 1'
#
loop_
_entity.id
_entity.type
_entity.pdbx_description
1 polymer ?
#
loop_
_entity_poly.entity_id
_entity_poly.type
_entity_poly.pdbx_seq_one_letter_code
_entity_poly.pdbx_strand_id
1 'polypeptide(L)'
;MNTNASTSSNPLSHLFDNNDAWVTRKLSEDPEFFSRLAHQQAPEYLWIGCSDSRVPANQIIGLPPGEVFVHRNIANVVVHTDLNCLSVIQFAVDLLKVKHIMVVGHYGCSGVAAALHGRRVGLADNWLAHVQDVRSKHAALIEEWPLGEARHRRLVELNTIEQVVNVCRTTIVNDAWARGQELTVHGWAYGVHDGKMRNLGMTISDAAALEATYKECVAAVSASGPRNADNDVVAADAAQLGDVPAIVEGVIKELKHE
;
A
#
# COMPACT_ATOMS: atom_id res chain seq x y z
N MET A 1 -19.31 -55.03 11.40
CA MET A 1 -18.51 -54.03 12.14
C MET A 1 -17.38 -53.61 11.25
N ASN A 2 -17.45 -52.44 10.62
CA ASN A 2 -16.31 -51.86 9.91
C ASN A 2 -16.16 -50.42 10.40
N THR A 3 -15.24 -50.28 11.34
CA THR A 3 -14.78 -49.04 11.95
C THR A 3 -13.90 -48.32 10.95
N ASN A 4 -14.48 -47.47 10.09
CA ASN A 4 -13.69 -46.41 9.47
C ASN A 4 -13.69 -45.22 10.40
N ALA A 5 -12.63 -45.21 11.21
CA ALA A 5 -12.25 -44.16 12.10
C ALA A 5 -12.32 -42.81 11.39
N SER A 6 -13.09 -41.91 12.01
CA SER A 6 -12.93 -40.46 11.98
C SER A 6 -11.54 -40.04 11.49
N THR A 7 -11.40 -39.75 10.19
CA THR A 7 -10.33 -38.89 9.70
C THR A 7 -10.51 -37.59 10.44
N SER A 8 -9.55 -37.23 11.31
CA SER A 8 -9.52 -35.92 11.95
C SER A 8 -9.72 -34.87 10.87
N SER A 9 -10.92 -34.27 10.80
CA SER A 9 -11.25 -33.33 9.74
C SER A 9 -10.24 -32.21 9.84
N ASN A 10 -9.37 -32.10 8.84
CA ASN A 10 -8.44 -30.99 8.76
C ASN A 10 -9.26 -29.71 9.01
N PRO A 11 -8.99 -28.90 10.05
CA PRO A 11 -9.81 -27.74 10.38
C PRO A 11 -9.87 -26.71 9.24
N LEU A 12 -8.93 -26.81 8.29
CA LEU A 12 -8.85 -25.98 7.09
C LEU A 12 -9.37 -26.67 5.82
N SER A 13 -10.07 -27.81 5.92
CA SER A 13 -10.62 -28.54 4.75
C SER A 13 -11.48 -27.65 3.87
N HIS A 14 -12.28 -26.77 4.49
CA HIS A 14 -13.11 -25.79 3.81
C HIS A 14 -12.33 -24.84 2.88
N LEU A 15 -11.03 -24.61 3.12
CA LEU A 15 -10.19 -23.81 2.22
C LEU A 15 -9.83 -24.57 0.93
N PHE A 16 -9.69 -25.90 1.01
CA PHE A 16 -9.50 -26.74 -0.18
C PHE A 16 -10.80 -26.81 -0.99
N ASP A 17 -11.95 -26.95 -0.31
CA ASP A 17 -13.27 -26.91 -0.96
C ASP A 17 -13.49 -25.55 -1.67
N ASN A 18 -13.09 -24.44 -1.03
CA ASN A 18 -13.12 -23.11 -1.62
C ASN A 18 -12.21 -23.00 -2.87
N ASN A 19 -11.02 -23.59 -2.81
CA ASN A 19 -10.09 -23.61 -3.93
C ASN A 19 -10.66 -24.41 -5.12
N ASP A 20 -11.22 -25.60 -4.87
CA ASP A 20 -11.79 -26.44 -5.92
C ASP A 20 -12.97 -25.76 -6.61
N ALA A 21 -13.82 -25.10 -5.83
CA ALA A 21 -14.91 -24.27 -6.35
C ALA A 21 -14.38 -23.05 -7.14
N TRP A 22 -13.28 -22.45 -6.71
CA TRP A 22 -12.63 -21.34 -7.42
C TRP A 22 -12.03 -21.77 -8.76
N VAL A 23 -11.28 -22.87 -8.79
CA VAL A 23 -10.70 -23.46 -10.01
C VAL A 23 -11.80 -23.79 -11.01
N THR A 24 -12.86 -24.47 -10.56
CA THR A 24 -14.00 -24.86 -11.41
C THR A 24 -14.66 -23.63 -12.04
N ARG A 25 -14.94 -22.60 -11.24
CA ARG A 25 -15.51 -21.34 -11.73
C ARG A 25 -14.58 -20.63 -12.72
N LYS A 26 -13.29 -20.52 -12.42
CA LYS A 26 -12.33 -19.84 -13.31
C LYS A 26 -12.19 -20.54 -14.65
N LEU A 27 -12.11 -21.86 -14.68
CA LEU A 27 -12.05 -22.64 -15.92
C LEU A 27 -13.36 -22.61 -16.71
N SER A 28 -14.50 -22.44 -16.04
CA SER A 28 -15.79 -22.27 -16.72
C SER A 28 -15.93 -20.89 -17.38
N GLU A 29 -15.34 -19.85 -16.77
CA GLU A 29 -15.26 -18.50 -17.33
C GLU A 29 -14.23 -18.44 -18.47
N ASP A 30 -13.09 -19.13 -18.30
CA ASP A 30 -11.95 -19.09 -19.21
C ASP A 30 -11.12 -20.40 -19.12
N PRO A 31 -11.31 -21.34 -20.07
CA PRO A 31 -10.61 -22.62 -20.06
C PRO A 31 -9.09 -22.52 -20.19
N GLU A 32 -8.57 -21.41 -20.73
CA GLU A 32 -7.13 -21.21 -20.93
C GLU A 32 -6.47 -20.43 -19.78
N PHE A 33 -7.23 -20.04 -18.75
CA PHE A 33 -6.76 -19.18 -17.65
C PHE A 33 -5.42 -19.63 -17.05
N PHE A 34 -5.33 -20.88 -16.60
CA PHE A 34 -4.11 -21.41 -15.97
C PHE A 34 -2.99 -21.69 -16.98
N SER A 35 -3.34 -22.02 -18.23
CA SER A 35 -2.35 -22.19 -19.30
C SER A 35 -1.64 -20.86 -19.56
N ARG A 36 -2.39 -19.76 -19.70
CA ARG A 36 -1.78 -18.43 -19.86
C ARG A 36 -0.95 -18.02 -18.65
N LEU A 37 -1.48 -18.22 -17.44
CA LEU A 37 -0.77 -17.90 -16.20
C LEU A 37 0.56 -18.65 -16.07
N ALA A 38 0.61 -19.93 -16.47
CA ALA A 38 1.84 -20.73 -16.41
C ALA A 38 2.96 -20.21 -17.33
N HIS A 39 2.60 -19.54 -18.42
CA HIS A 39 3.56 -18.99 -19.40
C HIS A 39 3.89 -17.50 -19.18
N GLN A 40 3.19 -16.84 -18.25
CA GLN A 40 3.41 -15.43 -17.94
C GLN A 40 4.54 -15.28 -16.91
N GLN A 41 5.66 -14.66 -17.31
CA GLN A 41 6.90 -14.64 -16.51
C GLN A 41 7.58 -13.26 -16.39
N ALA A 42 6.96 -12.18 -16.90
CA ALA A 42 7.59 -10.87 -16.94
C ALA A 42 6.63 -9.77 -16.46
N PRO A 43 6.42 -9.63 -15.13
CA PRO A 43 5.66 -8.50 -14.60
C PRO A 43 6.36 -7.19 -14.94
N GLU A 44 5.60 -6.16 -15.29
CA GLU A 44 6.15 -4.81 -15.52
C GLU A 44 6.20 -3.96 -14.24
N TYR A 45 5.57 -4.45 -13.17
CA TYR A 45 5.32 -3.69 -11.94
C TYR A 45 5.81 -4.45 -10.69
N LEU A 46 6.51 -3.74 -9.80
CA LEU A 46 6.74 -4.16 -8.42
C LEU A 46 5.85 -3.33 -7.48
N TRP A 47 5.01 -4.00 -6.69
CA TRP A 47 4.19 -3.40 -5.65
C TRP A 47 4.79 -3.66 -4.26
N ILE A 48 5.18 -2.61 -3.55
CA ILE A 48 5.59 -2.66 -2.14
C ILE A 48 4.45 -2.11 -1.29
N GLY A 49 3.73 -3.00 -0.61
CA GLY A 49 2.53 -2.65 0.15
C GLY A 49 2.57 -3.10 1.61
N CYS A 50 1.51 -2.76 2.35
CA CYS A 50 1.37 -3.21 3.72
C CYS A 50 0.97 -4.69 3.78
N SER A 51 1.40 -5.40 4.84
CA SER A 51 0.89 -6.74 5.17
C SER A 51 -0.61 -6.76 5.52
N ASP A 52 -1.20 -5.61 5.80
CA ASP A 52 -2.65 -5.45 5.89
C ASP A 52 -3.29 -5.90 4.55
N SER A 53 -4.01 -7.02 4.60
CA SER A 53 -4.45 -7.78 3.44
C SER A 53 -5.83 -7.38 2.91
N ARG A 54 -6.35 -6.20 3.32
CA ARG A 54 -7.72 -5.77 3.02
C ARG A 54 -8.12 -5.85 1.55
N VAL A 55 -7.22 -5.51 0.61
CA VAL A 55 -7.45 -5.74 -0.83
C VAL A 55 -6.13 -6.15 -1.53
N PRO A 56 -6.13 -7.20 -2.37
CA PRO A 56 -4.97 -7.59 -3.19
C PRO A 56 -4.60 -6.51 -4.21
N ALA A 57 -3.30 -6.33 -4.49
CA ALA A 57 -2.80 -5.27 -5.38
C ALA A 57 -3.43 -5.36 -6.79
N ASN A 58 -3.40 -6.54 -7.40
CA ASN A 58 -3.95 -6.80 -8.73
C ASN A 58 -5.43 -6.39 -8.85
N GLN A 59 -6.21 -6.60 -7.78
CA GLN A 59 -7.62 -6.22 -7.75
C GLN A 59 -7.81 -4.70 -7.65
N ILE A 60 -6.95 -3.99 -6.91
CA ILE A 60 -7.01 -2.52 -6.78
C ILE A 60 -6.77 -1.85 -8.14
N ILE A 61 -5.79 -2.32 -8.90
CA ILE A 61 -5.38 -1.69 -10.18
C ILE A 61 -5.92 -2.39 -11.42
N GLY A 62 -6.81 -3.37 -11.26
CA GLY A 62 -7.49 -4.04 -12.37
C GLY A 62 -6.56 -4.84 -13.29
N LEU A 63 -5.44 -5.35 -12.77
CA LEU A 63 -4.49 -6.16 -13.54
C LEU A 63 -4.73 -7.66 -13.32
N PRO A 64 -4.51 -8.50 -14.35
CA PRO A 64 -4.58 -9.94 -14.18
C PRO A 64 -3.47 -10.47 -13.23
N PRO A 65 -3.68 -11.64 -12.61
CA PRO A 65 -2.61 -12.33 -11.88
C PRO A 65 -1.38 -12.53 -12.78
N GLY A 66 -0.18 -12.36 -12.21
CA GLY A 66 1.09 -12.51 -12.94
C GLY A 66 1.69 -11.20 -13.46
N GLU A 67 0.93 -10.10 -13.52
CA GLU A 67 1.42 -8.80 -14.01
C GLU A 67 2.16 -7.96 -12.96
N VAL A 68 1.95 -8.27 -11.67
CA VAL A 68 2.51 -7.50 -10.55
C VAL A 68 3.32 -8.42 -9.66
N PHE A 69 4.59 -8.09 -9.49
CA PHE A 69 5.45 -8.68 -8.47
C PHE A 69 5.21 -7.97 -7.14
N VAL A 70 5.02 -8.71 -6.04
CA VAL A 70 4.48 -8.12 -4.79
C VAL A 70 5.41 -8.38 -3.61
N HIS A 71 5.75 -7.31 -2.89
CA HIS A 71 6.30 -7.36 -1.54
C HIS A 71 5.30 -6.82 -0.53
N ARG A 72 5.25 -7.42 0.66
CA ARG A 72 4.44 -6.92 1.78
C ARG A 72 5.16 -7.01 3.11
N ASN A 73 5.17 -5.91 3.84
CA ASN A 73 5.58 -5.86 5.26
C ASN A 73 4.69 -4.88 6.03
N ILE A 74 4.77 -4.84 7.37
CA ILE A 74 3.94 -3.95 8.18
C ILE A 74 4.28 -2.48 7.85
N ALA A 75 3.27 -1.69 7.49
CA ALA A 75 3.41 -0.27 7.12
C ALA A 75 4.32 0.00 5.90
N ASN A 76 4.49 -0.97 5.00
CA ASN A 76 5.14 -0.82 3.69
C ASN A 76 6.51 -0.13 3.75
N VAL A 77 7.29 -0.43 4.79
CA VAL A 77 8.58 0.18 5.09
C VAL A 77 9.68 -0.43 4.21
N VAL A 78 10.56 0.42 3.68
CA VAL A 78 11.78 0.03 2.97
C VAL A 78 12.96 0.52 3.79
N VAL A 79 13.56 -0.40 4.55
CA VAL A 79 14.75 -0.10 5.37
C VAL A 79 16.00 -0.25 4.51
N HIS A 80 16.98 0.65 4.66
CA HIS A 80 18.24 0.63 3.90
C HIS A 80 19.04 -0.68 3.98
N THR A 81 18.78 -1.49 5.00
CA THR A 81 19.48 -2.75 5.27
C THR A 81 18.53 -3.94 5.44
N ASP A 82 17.24 -3.81 5.11
CA ASP A 82 16.31 -4.94 5.13
C ASP A 82 16.55 -5.82 3.90
N LEU A 83 17.36 -6.86 4.08
CA LEU A 83 17.71 -7.78 3.00
C LEU A 83 16.49 -8.50 2.41
N ASN A 84 15.37 -8.62 3.16
CA ASN A 84 14.13 -9.18 2.62
C ASN A 84 13.59 -8.29 1.49
N CYS A 85 13.29 -7.02 1.79
CA CYS A 85 12.80 -6.08 0.78
C CYS A 85 13.83 -5.82 -0.33
N LEU A 86 15.10 -5.67 0.02
CA LEU A 86 16.15 -5.38 -0.96
C LEU A 86 16.37 -6.54 -1.94
N SER A 87 16.26 -7.79 -1.49
CA SER A 87 16.32 -8.96 -2.39
C SER A 87 15.16 -8.95 -3.38
N VAL A 88 13.95 -8.59 -2.93
CA VAL A 88 12.78 -8.46 -3.81
C VAL A 88 12.97 -7.35 -4.85
N ILE A 89 13.47 -6.18 -4.43
CA ILE A 89 13.76 -5.07 -5.34
C ILE A 89 14.82 -5.48 -6.36
N GLN A 90 15.92 -6.10 -5.92
CA GLN A 90 16.98 -6.54 -6.83
C GLN A 90 16.48 -7.57 -7.83
N PHE A 91 15.71 -8.56 -7.39
CA PHE A 91 15.15 -9.57 -8.28
C PHE A 91 14.20 -8.95 -9.32
N ALA A 92 13.32 -8.04 -8.88
CA ALA A 92 12.38 -7.37 -9.76
C ALA A 92 13.10 -6.50 -10.81
N VAL A 93 14.08 -5.72 -10.38
CA VAL A 93 14.80 -4.75 -11.24
C VAL A 93 15.82 -5.45 -12.14
N ASP A 94 16.65 -6.33 -11.59
CA ASP A 94 17.79 -6.90 -12.31
C ASP A 94 17.41 -8.14 -13.11
N LEU A 95 16.48 -8.97 -12.62
CA LEU A 95 16.10 -10.21 -13.30
C LEU A 95 14.79 -10.05 -14.09
N LEU A 96 13.71 -9.60 -13.43
CA LEU A 96 12.40 -9.48 -14.08
C LEU A 96 12.27 -8.25 -14.99
N LYS A 97 13.18 -7.28 -14.83
CA LYS A 97 13.21 -6.03 -15.60
C LYS A 97 11.89 -5.24 -15.50
N VAL A 98 11.32 -5.16 -14.30
CA VAL A 98 10.16 -4.29 -14.04
C VAL A 98 10.49 -2.85 -14.45
N LYS A 99 9.50 -2.15 -14.99
CA LYS A 99 9.62 -0.73 -15.38
C LYS A 99 9.18 0.22 -14.27
N HIS A 100 8.33 -0.27 -13.37
CA HIS A 100 7.73 0.54 -12.32
C HIS A 100 7.85 -0.14 -10.95
N ILE A 101 8.27 0.63 -9.96
CA ILE A 101 8.16 0.26 -8.54
C ILE A 101 7.14 1.19 -7.90
N MET A 102 6.09 0.65 -7.30
CA MET A 102 5.09 1.42 -6.56
C MET A 102 5.19 1.10 -5.08
N VAL A 103 5.54 2.10 -4.27
CA VAL A 103 5.38 2.04 -2.82
C VAL A 103 3.99 2.56 -2.49
N VAL A 104 3.17 1.71 -1.89
CA VAL A 104 1.74 2.02 -1.69
C VAL A 104 1.37 1.92 -0.22
N GLY A 105 1.17 3.09 0.38
CA GLY A 105 0.54 3.23 1.69
C GLY A 105 -0.97 3.06 1.60
N HIS A 106 -1.64 2.86 2.73
CA HIS A 106 -3.10 2.81 2.78
C HIS A 106 -3.65 3.46 4.05
N TYR A 107 -4.78 4.15 3.90
CA TYR A 107 -5.44 4.81 5.02
C TYR A 107 -6.05 3.79 5.99
N GLY A 108 -6.09 4.15 7.28
CA GLY A 108 -6.43 3.24 8.36
C GLY A 108 -5.40 2.13 8.62
N CYS A 109 -4.13 2.27 8.20
CA CYS A 109 -3.06 1.33 8.53
C CYS A 109 -2.83 1.20 10.03
N SER A 110 -2.93 -0.04 10.54
CA SER A 110 -2.75 -0.36 11.97
C SER A 110 -1.32 -0.14 12.46
N GLY A 111 -0.32 -0.44 11.63
CA GLY A 111 1.10 -0.19 11.96
C GLY A 111 1.39 1.30 12.10
N VAL A 112 0.92 2.12 11.16
CA VAL A 112 1.05 3.58 11.23
C VAL A 112 0.29 4.16 12.42
N ALA A 113 -0.92 3.66 12.71
CA ALA A 113 -1.66 4.07 13.90
C ALA A 113 -0.92 3.75 15.21
N ALA A 114 -0.33 2.55 15.31
CA ALA A 114 0.47 2.17 16.47
C ALA A 114 1.71 3.07 16.63
N ALA A 115 2.40 3.38 15.53
CA ALA A 115 3.52 4.32 15.53
C ALA A 115 3.11 5.76 15.90
N LEU A 116 1.97 6.24 15.38
CA LEU A 116 1.45 7.57 15.66
C LEU A 116 1.14 7.75 17.14
N HIS A 117 0.45 6.78 17.75
CA HIS A 117 -0.02 6.85 19.14
C HIS A 117 0.97 6.25 20.17
N GLY A 118 2.13 5.75 19.74
CA GLY A 118 3.09 5.11 20.64
C GLY A 118 2.55 3.86 21.32
N ARG A 119 1.65 3.13 20.65
CA ARG A 119 1.04 1.91 21.19
C ARG A 119 2.06 0.77 21.21
N ARG A 120 2.28 0.17 22.37
CA ARG A 120 3.11 -1.03 22.51
C ARG A 120 2.45 -2.24 21.87
N VAL A 121 3.20 -2.94 21.02
CA VAL A 121 2.80 -4.18 20.33
C VAL A 121 3.75 -5.33 20.71
N GLY A 122 5.02 -5.05 20.99
CA GLY A 122 6.04 -6.06 21.29
C GLY A 122 7.20 -5.99 20.30
N LEU A 123 7.60 -7.13 19.70
CA LEU A 123 8.72 -7.17 18.77
C LEU A 123 8.56 -6.19 17.59
N ALA A 124 7.33 -6.05 17.10
CA ALA A 124 7.00 -5.13 16.00
C ALA A 124 7.25 -3.66 16.34
N ASP A 125 7.39 -3.28 17.62
CA ASP A 125 7.74 -1.91 18.02
C ASP A 125 9.08 -1.48 17.41
N ASN A 126 10.04 -2.41 17.29
CA ASN A 126 11.35 -2.14 16.68
C ASN A 126 11.24 -1.85 15.17
N TRP A 127 10.34 -2.56 14.48
CA TRP A 127 10.06 -2.29 13.06
C TRP A 127 9.32 -0.96 12.88
N LEU A 128 8.33 -0.71 13.75
CA LEU A 128 7.54 0.52 13.73
C LEU A 128 8.33 1.75 14.17
N ALA A 129 9.51 1.58 14.79
CA ALA A 129 10.44 2.68 15.05
C ALA A 129 10.80 3.43 13.76
N HIS A 130 10.92 2.75 12.62
CA HIS A 130 11.15 3.40 11.32
C HIS A 130 10.01 4.36 10.92
N VAL A 131 8.76 4.03 11.24
CA VAL A 131 7.61 4.93 11.02
C VAL A 131 7.60 6.06 12.06
N GLN A 132 8.04 5.79 13.30
CA GLN A 132 8.20 6.82 14.32
C GLN A 132 9.32 7.81 13.97
N ASP A 133 10.37 7.38 13.28
CA ASP A 133 11.43 8.24 12.76
C ASP A 133 10.87 9.20 11.71
N VAL A 134 10.03 8.71 10.78
CA VAL A 134 9.29 9.57 9.83
C VAL A 134 8.40 10.57 10.57
N ARG A 135 7.64 10.12 11.58
CA ARG A 135 6.82 11.00 12.41
C ARG A 135 7.66 12.08 13.09
N SER A 136 8.82 11.72 13.62
CA SER A 136 9.71 12.64 14.34
C SER A 136 10.36 13.64 13.40
N LYS A 137 10.79 13.18 12.21
CA LYS A 137 11.34 14.02 11.14
C LYS A 137 10.36 15.10 10.68
N HIS A 138 9.07 14.75 10.62
CA HIS A 138 8.00 15.64 10.14
C HIS A 138 7.07 16.14 11.25
N ALA A 139 7.53 16.19 12.50
CA ALA A 139 6.69 16.51 13.66
C ALA A 139 5.93 17.84 13.50
N ALA A 140 6.64 18.90 13.08
CA ALA A 140 6.05 20.22 12.85
C ALA A 140 4.91 20.19 11.82
N LEU A 141 5.11 19.47 10.70
CA LEU A 141 4.12 19.35 9.64
C LEU A 141 2.88 18.55 10.10
N ILE A 142 3.10 17.48 10.87
CA ILE A 142 2.02 16.67 11.43
C ILE A 142 1.22 17.48 12.47
N GLU A 143 1.87 18.35 13.23
CA GLU A 143 1.23 19.19 14.24
C GLU A 143 0.27 20.24 13.66
N GLU A 144 0.44 20.65 12.39
CA GLU A 144 -0.50 21.51 11.66
C GLU A 144 -1.91 20.91 11.55
N TRP A 145 -2.01 19.58 11.57
CA TRP A 145 -3.26 18.87 11.38
C TRP A 145 -3.95 18.53 12.71
N PRO A 146 -5.30 18.54 12.76
CA PRO A 146 -6.05 18.10 13.93
C PRO A 146 -5.68 16.68 14.36
N LEU A 147 -5.68 16.43 15.68
CA LEU A 147 -5.40 15.12 16.24
C LEU A 147 -6.39 14.07 15.69
N GLY A 148 -5.92 12.82 15.54
CA GLY A 148 -6.74 11.69 15.09
C GLY A 148 -6.51 11.37 13.61
N GLU A 149 -7.60 11.17 12.89
CA GLU A 149 -7.60 10.64 11.52
C GLU A 149 -6.81 11.53 10.53
N ALA A 150 -6.87 12.85 10.67
CA ALA A 150 -6.12 13.75 9.81
C ALA A 150 -4.60 13.53 9.95
N ARG A 151 -4.07 13.45 11.18
CA ARG A 151 -2.65 13.12 11.42
C ARG A 151 -2.29 11.72 10.96
N HIS A 152 -3.18 10.74 11.13
CA HIS A 152 -2.97 9.38 10.64
C HIS A 152 -2.75 9.37 9.12
N ARG A 153 -3.66 9.99 8.37
CA ARG A 153 -3.58 10.04 6.91
C ARG A 153 -2.32 10.72 6.41
N ARG A 154 -1.95 11.84 7.02
CA ARG A 154 -0.72 12.57 6.69
C ARG A 154 0.53 11.77 7.01
N LEU A 155 0.56 11.03 8.12
CA LEU A 155 1.67 10.15 8.43
C LEU A 155 1.76 8.96 7.46
N VAL A 156 0.63 8.41 6.99
CA VAL A 156 0.64 7.39 5.91
C VAL A 156 1.29 7.94 4.65
N GLU A 157 0.90 9.13 4.21
CA GLU A 157 1.42 9.78 3.01
C GLU A 157 2.92 10.09 3.14
N LEU A 158 3.34 10.68 4.25
CA LEU A 158 4.75 10.97 4.54
C LEU A 158 5.57 9.68 4.62
N ASN A 159 5.05 8.64 5.25
CA ASN A 159 5.72 7.33 5.30
C ASN A 159 5.96 6.81 3.88
N THR A 160 4.95 6.83 3.02
CA THR A 160 5.09 6.43 1.62
C THR A 160 6.17 7.25 0.89
N ILE A 161 6.14 8.58 1.02
CA ILE A 161 7.12 9.47 0.38
C ILE A 161 8.54 9.12 0.84
N GLU A 162 8.77 8.96 2.14
CA GLU A 162 10.07 8.59 2.70
C GLU A 162 10.53 7.19 2.24
N GLN A 163 9.60 6.24 2.13
CA GLN A 163 9.94 4.92 1.61
C GLN A 163 10.31 4.95 0.12
N VAL A 164 9.69 5.80 -0.69
CA VAL A 164 10.15 6.04 -2.08
C VAL A 164 11.56 6.59 -2.10
N VAL A 165 11.88 7.55 -1.21
CA VAL A 165 13.25 8.06 -1.06
C VAL A 165 14.22 6.91 -0.72
N ASN A 166 13.84 6.01 0.19
CA ASN A 166 14.67 4.87 0.56
C ASN A 166 14.91 3.91 -0.61
N VAL A 167 13.89 3.61 -1.43
CA VAL A 167 14.02 2.82 -2.66
C VAL A 167 14.99 3.49 -3.64
N CYS A 168 14.80 4.80 -3.90
CA CYS A 168 15.65 5.56 -4.82
C CYS A 168 17.11 5.67 -4.35
N ARG A 169 17.37 5.52 -3.04
CA ARG A 169 18.72 5.54 -2.45
C ARG A 169 19.38 4.16 -2.42
N THR A 170 18.69 3.10 -2.80
CA THR A 170 19.33 1.77 -2.88
C THR A 170 20.40 1.74 -3.96
N THR A 171 21.43 0.93 -3.76
CA THR A 171 22.43 0.67 -4.81
C THR A 171 21.76 0.10 -6.06
N ILE A 172 20.78 -0.78 -5.88
CA ILE A 172 20.03 -1.45 -6.96
C ILE A 172 19.41 -0.46 -7.94
N VAL A 173 18.67 0.54 -7.44
CA VAL A 173 17.98 1.53 -8.29
C VAL A 173 18.98 2.50 -8.91
N ASN A 174 19.99 2.94 -8.16
CA ASN A 174 21.04 3.81 -8.70
C ASN A 174 21.85 3.11 -9.80
N ASP A 175 22.20 1.84 -9.61
CA ASP A 175 22.90 1.04 -10.63
C ASP A 175 22.02 0.81 -11.85
N ALA A 176 20.69 0.71 -11.69
CA ALA A 176 19.74 0.60 -12.79
C ALA A 176 19.68 1.88 -13.64
N TRP A 177 19.58 3.04 -12.99
CA TRP A 177 19.63 4.32 -13.70
C TRP A 177 21.00 4.58 -14.32
N ALA A 178 22.09 4.26 -13.63
CA ALA A 178 23.45 4.46 -14.13
C ALA A 178 23.75 3.64 -15.41
N ARG A 179 23.17 2.44 -15.53
CA ARG A 179 23.28 1.61 -16.74
C ARG A 179 22.20 1.91 -17.81
N GLY A 180 21.39 2.95 -17.62
CA GLY A 180 20.36 3.38 -18.57
C GLY A 180 19.14 2.46 -18.64
N GLN A 181 18.88 1.64 -17.61
CA GLN A 181 17.66 0.85 -17.54
C GLN A 181 16.47 1.76 -17.24
N GLU A 182 15.41 1.67 -18.04
CA GLU A 182 14.14 2.37 -17.78
C GLU A 182 13.52 1.84 -16.49
N LEU A 183 13.44 2.72 -15.48
CA LEU A 183 12.86 2.40 -14.18
C LEU A 183 12.31 3.66 -13.55
N THR A 184 11.05 3.61 -13.10
CA THR A 184 10.40 4.70 -12.37
C THR A 184 9.87 4.22 -11.03
N VAL A 185 10.09 5.01 -9.97
CA VAL A 185 9.61 4.73 -8.62
C VAL A 185 8.47 5.69 -8.26
N HIS A 186 7.35 5.16 -7.78
CA HIS A 186 6.12 5.90 -7.49
C HIS A 186 5.71 5.77 -6.02
N GLY A 187 5.17 6.84 -5.44
CA GLY A 187 4.54 6.86 -4.12
C GLY A 187 3.04 7.11 -4.21
N TRP A 188 2.24 6.13 -3.81
CA TRP A 188 0.77 6.22 -3.84
C TRP A 188 0.14 5.92 -2.47
N ALA A 189 -1.11 6.37 -2.29
CA ALA A 189 -1.93 6.01 -1.14
C ALA A 189 -3.30 5.46 -1.57
N TYR A 190 -3.73 4.37 -0.93
CA TYR A 190 -5.02 3.72 -1.20
C TYR A 190 -6.02 3.96 -0.06
N GLY A 191 -7.22 4.41 -0.42
CA GLY A 191 -8.37 4.48 0.49
C GLY A 191 -9.11 3.15 0.53
N VAL A 192 -9.01 2.44 1.66
CA VAL A 192 -9.83 1.24 1.88
C VAL A 192 -11.32 1.61 2.00
N HIS A 193 -11.62 2.80 2.50
CA HIS A 193 -12.99 3.28 2.72
C HIS A 193 -13.73 3.61 1.41
N ASP A 194 -13.01 4.02 0.35
CA ASP A 194 -13.61 4.49 -0.91
C ASP A 194 -13.11 3.74 -2.16
N GLY A 195 -12.11 2.87 -2.01
CA GLY A 195 -11.51 2.13 -3.11
C GLY A 195 -10.63 2.96 -4.05
N LYS A 196 -10.31 4.21 -3.70
CA LYS A 196 -9.59 5.12 -4.61
C LYS A 196 -8.09 5.16 -4.33
N MET A 197 -7.32 5.12 -5.42
CA MET A 197 -5.89 5.39 -5.44
C MET A 197 -5.62 6.88 -5.54
N ARG A 198 -4.62 7.37 -4.81
CA ARG A 198 -4.18 8.76 -4.80
C ARG A 198 -2.71 8.84 -5.12
N ASN A 199 -2.37 9.69 -6.08
CA ASN A 199 -0.99 9.93 -6.47
C ASN A 199 -0.43 11.05 -5.59
N LEU A 200 0.65 10.78 -4.87
CA LEU A 200 1.28 11.75 -3.97
C LEU A 200 2.22 12.73 -4.72
N GLY A 201 2.30 12.63 -6.04
CA GLY A 201 3.25 13.39 -6.88
C GLY A 201 4.68 12.85 -6.81
N MET A 202 4.95 11.88 -5.95
CA MET A 202 6.28 11.30 -5.74
C MET A 202 6.58 10.29 -6.85
N THR A 203 7.03 10.75 -8.01
CA THR A 203 7.39 9.93 -9.16
C THR A 203 8.80 10.27 -9.62
N ILE A 204 9.72 9.31 -9.52
CA ILE A 204 11.16 9.51 -9.75
C ILE A 204 11.64 8.54 -10.83
N SER A 205 12.11 9.08 -11.96
CA SER A 205 12.71 8.30 -13.05
C SER A 205 14.23 8.49 -13.16
N ASP A 206 14.79 9.43 -12.41
CA ASP A 206 16.23 9.69 -12.33
C ASP A 206 16.62 10.25 -10.95
N ALA A 207 17.88 10.05 -10.55
CA ALA A 207 18.36 10.46 -9.24
C ALA A 207 18.40 11.99 -9.04
N ALA A 208 18.48 12.78 -10.12
CA ALA A 208 18.59 14.24 -10.03
C ALA A 208 17.24 14.90 -9.67
N ALA A 209 16.13 14.31 -10.09
CA ALA A 209 14.79 14.78 -9.75
C ALA A 209 14.42 14.57 -8.26
N LEU A 210 15.04 13.60 -7.58
CA LEU A 210 14.63 13.14 -6.24
C LEU A 210 14.48 14.25 -5.20
N GLU A 211 15.50 15.11 -5.06
CA GLU A 211 15.53 16.15 -4.03
C GLU A 211 14.45 17.22 -4.25
N ALA A 212 14.21 17.62 -5.51
CA ALA A 212 13.22 18.61 -5.86
C ALA A 212 11.80 18.07 -5.67
N THR A 213 11.52 16.89 -6.23
CA THR A 213 10.20 16.24 -6.09
C THR A 213 9.89 15.92 -4.64
N TYR A 214 10.87 15.47 -3.85
CA TYR A 214 10.68 15.22 -2.41
C TYR A 214 10.20 16.49 -1.68
N LYS A 215 10.84 17.64 -1.93
CA LYS A 215 10.45 18.91 -1.30
C LYS A 215 9.04 19.34 -1.69
N GLU A 216 8.68 19.20 -2.96
CA GLU A 216 7.34 19.51 -3.46
C GLU A 216 6.28 18.61 -2.82
N CYS A 217 6.53 17.29 -2.76
CA CYS A 217 5.62 16.33 -2.14
C CYS A 217 5.44 16.57 -0.63
N VAL A 218 6.52 16.84 0.11
CA VAL A 218 6.43 17.16 1.54
C VAL A 218 5.68 18.47 1.76
N ALA A 219 5.90 19.49 0.94
CA ALA A 219 5.17 20.76 1.03
C ALA A 219 3.66 20.58 0.74
N ALA A 220 3.30 19.71 -0.21
CA ALA A 220 1.90 19.42 -0.53
C ALA A 220 1.12 18.75 0.62
N VAL A 221 1.81 18.13 1.59
CA VAL A 221 1.21 17.53 2.79
C VAL A 221 0.84 18.60 3.85
N SER A 222 1.37 19.83 3.74
CA SER A 222 1.04 20.93 4.69
C SER A 222 -0.44 21.28 4.66
N ALA A 223 -0.99 21.70 5.81
CA ALA A 223 -2.35 22.19 5.91
C ALA A 223 -2.61 23.45 5.07
N SER A 224 -1.54 24.20 4.77
CA SER A 224 -1.54 25.43 3.96
C SER A 224 -1.19 25.21 2.48
N GLY A 225 -0.86 23.97 2.09
CA GLY A 225 -0.48 23.62 0.73
C GLY A 225 -1.67 23.66 -0.26
N PRO A 226 -1.39 23.73 -1.58
CA PRO A 226 -2.42 23.62 -2.60
C PRO A 226 -3.11 22.26 -2.53
N ARG A 227 -4.43 22.25 -2.28
CA ARG A 227 -5.23 21.03 -2.16
C ARG A 227 -5.83 20.66 -3.51
N ASN A 228 -5.51 19.48 -4.01
CA ASN A 228 -6.29 18.85 -5.07
C ASN A 228 -7.30 17.89 -4.42
N ALA A 229 -8.60 18.17 -4.53
CA ALA A 229 -9.65 17.38 -3.90
C ALA A 229 -9.66 15.90 -4.34
N ASP A 230 -9.15 15.60 -5.54
CA ASP A 230 -9.05 14.22 -6.02
C ASP A 230 -7.93 13.42 -5.33
N ASN A 231 -6.90 14.10 -4.82
CA ASN A 231 -5.75 13.49 -4.15
C ASN A 231 -5.72 13.72 -2.63
N ASP A 232 -6.47 14.70 -2.10
CA ASP A 232 -6.52 15.01 -0.68
C ASP A 232 -7.76 14.39 -0.02
N VAL A 233 -7.60 13.24 0.65
CA VAL A 233 -8.69 12.57 1.39
C VAL A 233 -9.30 13.46 2.47
N VAL A 234 -8.49 14.32 3.12
CA VAL A 234 -9.00 15.17 4.21
C VAL A 234 -9.90 16.27 3.63
N ALA A 235 -9.53 16.82 2.46
CA ALA A 235 -10.40 17.74 1.73
C ALA A 235 -11.63 17.03 1.14
N ALA A 236 -11.48 15.83 0.60
CA ALA A 236 -12.59 15.04 0.05
C ALA A 236 -13.64 14.72 1.14
N ASP A 237 -13.22 14.30 2.32
CA ASP A 237 -14.13 14.03 3.44
C ASP A 237 -14.77 15.31 3.99
N ALA A 238 -14.01 16.41 4.07
CA ALA A 238 -14.56 17.71 4.46
C ALA A 238 -15.61 18.22 3.46
N ALA A 239 -15.44 17.93 2.17
CA ALA A 239 -16.44 18.25 1.15
C ALA A 239 -17.71 17.40 1.29
N GLN A 240 -17.60 16.12 1.69
CA GLN A 240 -18.76 15.28 2.02
C GLN A 240 -19.48 15.75 3.29
N LEU A 241 -18.73 16.24 4.30
CA LEU A 241 -19.30 16.86 5.50
C LEU A 241 -20.03 18.18 5.23
N GLY A 242 -19.90 18.78 4.05
CA GLY A 242 -20.72 19.92 3.61
C GLY A 242 -22.21 19.60 3.55
N ASP A 243 -22.58 18.31 3.52
CA ASP A 243 -23.96 17.82 3.62
C ASP A 243 -24.30 17.37 5.05
N VAL A 244 -23.94 18.19 6.05
CA VAL A 244 -24.34 18.00 7.45
C VAL A 244 -25.83 17.68 7.59
N PRO A 245 -26.77 18.33 6.85
CA PRO A 245 -28.18 17.99 6.92
C PRO A 245 -28.47 16.53 6.53
N ALA A 246 -27.90 16.01 5.44
CA ALA A 246 -28.14 14.62 5.03
C ALA A 246 -27.47 13.60 5.96
N ILE A 247 -26.30 13.92 6.52
CA ILE A 247 -25.62 13.06 7.51
C ILE A 247 -26.44 13.00 8.81
N VAL A 248 -26.91 14.14 9.30
CA VAL A 248 -27.78 14.21 10.49
C VAL A 248 -29.11 13.52 10.23
N GLU A 249 -29.70 13.67 9.04
CA GLU A 249 -30.94 12.99 8.66
C GLU A 249 -30.75 11.46 8.57
N GLY A 250 -29.61 11.00 8.04
CA GLY A 250 -29.24 9.58 8.01
C GLY A 250 -29.04 8.98 9.40
N VAL A 251 -28.32 9.67 10.29
CA VAL A 251 -28.12 9.25 11.70
C VAL A 251 -29.44 9.28 12.47
N ILE A 252 -30.30 10.29 12.25
CA ILE A 252 -31.65 10.34 12.82
C ILE A 252 -32.50 9.16 12.33
N LYS A 253 -32.35 8.75 11.07
CA LYS A 253 -33.08 7.62 10.48
C LYS A 253 -32.60 6.28 11.05
N GLU A 254 -31.29 6.10 11.25
CA GLU A 254 -30.71 4.92 11.92
C GLU A 254 -31.09 4.84 13.40
N LEU A 255 -31.18 5.98 14.10
CA LEU A 255 -31.63 6.05 15.48
C LEU A 255 -33.15 5.89 15.64
N LYS A 256 -33.93 5.95 14.55
CA LYS A 256 -35.41 5.89 14.55
C LYS A 256 -36.00 4.61 13.93
N HIS A 257 -35.20 3.62 13.56
CA HIS A 257 -35.67 2.26 13.28
C HIS A 257 -35.57 1.41 14.57
N GLU A 258 -36.57 0.67 15.10
CA GLU A 258 -37.84 0.13 14.56
C GLU A 258 -37.87 -0.29 13.08
#